data_AF-A0A2L2Z7J6-F1
#
_entry.id   AF-A0A2L2Z7J6-F1
#
_cell.length_a   1.000
_cell.length_b   1.000
_cell.length_c   1.000
_cell.angle_alpha   90.00
_cell.angle_beta   90.00
_cell.angle_gamma   90.00
#
_symmetry.space_group_name_H-M   'P 1'
#
loop_
_entity.id
_entity.type
_entity.pdbx_description
1 polymer ?
#
loop_
_entity_poly.entity_id
_entity_poly.type
_entity_poly.pdbx_seq_one_letter_code
_entity_poly.pdbx_strand_id
1 'polypeptide(L)' 'VISHGGSRYFLSITDDFSRKVTTFPIKRKSDVFDCFIRFQKRTERFLNCKIVNVRTDNGMEFCHKEFSDFLENEGI' A
#
# COMPACT_ATOMS: atom_id res chain seq x y z
N VAL A 1 -1.25 -16.63 -14.48
CA VAL A 1 -2.70 -16.80 -14.18
C VAL A 1 -3.29 -15.44 -13.92
N ILE A 2 -4.45 -15.13 -14.48
CA ILE A 2 -5.16 -13.84 -14.33
C ILE A 2 -6.46 -14.13 -13.58
N SER A 3 -6.85 -13.27 -12.63
CA SER A 3 -8.11 -13.44 -11.89
C SER A 3 -9.34 -13.19 -12.78
N HIS A 4 -10.53 -13.57 -12.31
CA HIS A 4 -11.79 -13.28 -13.00
C HIS A 4 -12.07 -11.77 -13.19
N GLY A 5 -11.32 -10.89 -12.52
CA GLY A 5 -11.37 -9.42 -12.69
C GLY A 5 -10.21 -8.84 -13.50
N GLY A 6 -9.41 -9.67 -14.17
CA GLY A 6 -8.27 -9.21 -14.96
C GLY A 6 -7.05 -8.79 -14.13
N SER A 7 -7.02 -9.08 -12.83
CA SER A 7 -5.88 -8.74 -11.95
C SER A 7 -4.82 -9.83 -12.02
N ARG A 8 -3.55 -9.42 -12.00
CA ARG A 8 -2.40 -10.32 -12.14
C ARG A 8 -1.56 -10.42 -10.87
N TYR A 9 -1.63 -9.41 -10.00
CA TYR A 9 -0.85 -9.33 -8.77
C TYR A 9 -1.76 -9.05 -7.58
N PHE A 10 -1.22 -9.28 -6.39
CA PHE A 10 -1.84 -8.91 -5.13
C PHE A 10 -0.88 -8.02 -4.34
N LEU A 11 -1.38 -6.90 -3.85
CA LEU A 11 -0.70 -6.10 -2.83
C LEU A 11 -1.23 -6.53 -1.47
N SER A 12 -0.35 -7.05 -0.61
CA SER A 12 -0.69 -7.41 0.77
C SER A 12 -0.05 -6.41 1.73
N ILE A 13 -0.89 -5.75 2.53
CA ILE A 13 -0.44 -4.81 3.57
C ILE A 13 -0.77 -5.44 4.92
N THR A 14 0.27 -5.58 5.75
CA THR A 14 0.14 -6.15 7.09
C THR A 14 0.32 -5.04 8.11
N ASP A 15 -0.68 -4.86 8.97
CA ASP A 15 -0.53 -4.05 10.17
C ASP A 15 0.28 -4.84 11.21
N ASP A 16 1.39 -4.28 11.66
CA ASP A 16 2.32 -5.00 12.53
C ASP A 16 1.75 -5.18 13.95
N PHE A 17 0.95 -4.23 14.42
CA PHE A 17 0.33 -4.27 15.74
C PHE A 17 -0.78 -5.33 15.83
N SER A 18 -1.80 -5.24 14.96
CA SER A 18 -2.96 -6.14 15.02
C SER A 18 -2.76 -7.44 14.25
N ARG A 19 -1.67 -7.58 13.48
CA ARG A 19 -1.42 -8.66 12.52
C ARG A 19 -2.48 -8.76 11.41
N LYS A 20 -3.33 -7.75 11.26
CA LYS A 20 -4.36 -7.72 10.22
C LYS A 20 -3.70 -7.59 8.85
N VAL A 21 -4.02 -8.52 7.96
CA VAL A 21 -3.60 -8.47 6.55
C VAL A 21 -4.76 -7.95 5.72
N THR A 22 -4.50 -6.91 4.93
CA THR A 22 -5.43 -6.42 3.91
C THR A 22 -4.81 -6.67 2.54
N THR A 23 -5.53 -7.40 1.68
CA THR A 23 -5.05 -7.77 0.34
C THR A 23 -5.87 -7.09 -0.74
N PHE A 24 -5.19 -6.51 -1.71
CA PHE A 24 -5.78 -5.80 -2.85
C PHE A 24 -5.38 -6.46 -4.17
N PRO A 25 -6.35 -6.89 -5.01
CA PRO A 25 -6.04 -7.33 -6.36
C PRO A 25 -5.67 -6.13 -7.23
N ILE A 26 -4.52 -6.20 -7.93
CA ILE A 26 -4.05 -5.15 -8.84
C ILE A 26 -3.69 -5.73 -10.22
N LYS A 27 -3.86 -4.91 -11.27
CA LYS A 27 -3.61 -5.33 -12.66
C LYS A 27 -2.14 -5.20 -13.03
N ARG A 28 -1.50 -4.10 -12.62
CA ARG A 28 -0.08 -3.81 -12.85
C ARG A 28 0.62 -3.55 -11.52
N LYS A 29 1.91 -3.87 -11.45
CA LYS A 29 2.75 -3.49 -10.30
C LYS A 29 2.80 -1.98 -10.07
N SER A 30 2.70 -1.19 -11.14
CA SER A 30 2.64 0.28 -11.06
C SER A 30 1.38 0.80 -10.35
N ASP A 31 0.33 -0.01 -10.19
CA ASP A 31 -0.91 0.40 -9.51
C ASP A 31 -0.76 0.35 -7.96
N VAL A 32 0.40 -0.10 -7.45
CA VAL A 32 0.67 -0.22 -6.00
C VAL A 32 0.53 1.10 -5.27
N PHE A 33 1.07 2.19 -5.84
CA PHE A 33 1.07 3.50 -5.18
C PHE A 33 -0.35 4.04 -4.98
N ASP A 34 -1.15 4.08 -6.04
CA ASP A 34 -2.56 4.48 -5.97
C ASP A 34 -3.36 3.64 -4.97
N CYS A 35 -3.08 2.33 -4.94
CA CYS A 35 -3.71 1.41 -4.02
C CYS A 35 -3.32 1.70 -2.56
N PHE A 36 -2.04 2.00 -2.32
CA PHE A 36 -1.52 2.35 -1.01
C PHE A 36 -2.13 3.64 -0.46
N ILE A 37 -2.18 4.73 -1.25
CA ILE A 37 -2.79 6.01 -0.83
C ILE A 37 -4.24 5.81 -0.39
N ARG A 38 -5.00 5.02 -1.17
CA ARG A 38 -6.41 4.72 -0.84
C ARG A 38 -6.52 3.91 0.45
N PHE A 39 -5.63 2.94 0.65
CA PHE A 39 -5.55 2.17 1.88
C PHE A 39 -5.24 3.07 3.08
N GLN A 40 -4.17 3.88 3.02
CA GLN A 40 -3.75 4.76 4.11
C GLN A 40 -4.90 5.68 4.53
N LYS A 41 -5.46 6.47 3.60
CA LYS A 41 -6.55 7.42 3.91
C LYS A 41 -7.75 6.75 4.57
N ARG A 42 -8.11 5.53 4.11
CA ARG A 42 -9.22 4.78 4.68
C ARG A 42 -8.89 4.26 6.07
N THR A 43 -7.71 3.66 6.25
CA THR A 43 -7.27 3.04 7.50
C THR A 43 -7.09 4.10 8.58
N GLU A 44 -6.41 5.21 8.27
CA GLU A 44 -6.18 6.28 9.23
C GLU A 44 -7.48 6.93 9.70
N ARG A 45 -8.43 7.15 8.77
CA ARG A 45 -9.77 7.65 9.12
C ARG A 45 -10.56 6.67 9.97
N PHE A 46 -10.50 5.38 9.65
CA PHE A 46 -11.25 4.35 10.37
C PHE A 46 -10.71 4.12 11.79
N LEU A 47 -9.39 4.09 11.93
CA LEU A 47 -8.73 3.88 13.22
C LEU A 47 -8.56 5.18 14.03
N ASN A 48 -8.79 6.34 13.39
CA ASN A 48 -8.48 7.65 13.95
C ASN A 48 -7.03 7.75 14.45
N CYS A 49 -6.10 7.18 13.67
CA CYS A 49 -4.69 7.06 14.01
C CYS A 49 -3.84 7.18 12.74
N LYS A 50 -2.69 7.85 12.82
CA LYS A 50 -1.77 8.02 11.68
C LYS A 50 -0.85 6.82 11.52
N ILE A 51 -0.54 6.46 10.27
CA ILE A 51 0.57 5.54 9.98
C ILE A 51 1.85 6.32 10.23
N VAL A 52 2.78 5.73 10.98
CA VAL A 52 4.03 6.38 11.39
C VAL A 52 5.28 5.76 10.75
N ASN A 53 5.14 4.58 10.15
CA ASN A 53 6.24 3.88 9.51
C ASN A 53 5.70 2.87 8.49
N VAL A 54 6.38 2.73 7.37
CA VAL A 54 6.09 1.75 6.33
C VAL A 54 7.34 0.93 6.05
N ARG A 55 7.23 -0.40 6.12
CA ARG A 55 8.29 -1.32 5.74
C ARG A 55 7.92 -2.01 4.43
N THR A 56 8.77 -1.88 3.42
CA THR A 56 8.62 -2.56 2.13
C THR A 56 9.74 -3.58 1.95
N ASP A 57 9.61 -4.44 0.95
CA ASP A 57 10.65 -5.39 0.53
C ASP A 57 11.70 -4.76 -0.40
N ASN A 58 11.71 -3.42 -0.53
CA ASN A 58 12.49 -2.66 -1.51
C ASN A 58 12.24 -3.07 -2.97
N GLY A 59 11.06 -3.62 -3.27
CA GLY A 59 10.62 -3.83 -4.65
C GLY A 59 10.57 -2.49 -5.41
N MET A 60 10.91 -2.52 -6.70
CA MET A 60 10.95 -1.30 -7.54
C MET A 60 9.60 -0.58 -7.59
N GLU A 61 8.48 -1.29 -7.40
CA GLU A 61 7.15 -0.70 -7.23
C GLU A 61 7.04 0.30 -6.06
N PHE A 62 7.91 0.21 -5.06
CA PHE A 62 7.96 1.08 -3.88
C PHE A 62 9.15 2.06 -3.89
N CYS A 63 10.10 1.88 -4.81
CA CYS A 63 11.32 2.70 -4.90
C CYS A 63 11.19 3.90 -5.86
N HIS A 64 9.97 4.21 -6.34
CA HIS A 64 9.75 5.38 -7.16
C HIS A 64 9.84 6.66 -6.33
N LYS A 65 10.46 7.71 -6.89
CA LYS A 65 10.60 9.02 -6.24
C LYS A 65 9.25 9.58 -5.75
N GLU A 66 8.20 9.42 -6.55
CA GLU A 66 6.84 9.84 -6.18
C GLU A 66 6.34 9.19 -4.88
N PHE A 67 6.66 7.92 -4.65
CA PHE A 67 6.31 7.21 -3.42
C PHE A 67 7.07 7.79 -2.22
N SER A 68 8.38 8.01 -2.39
CA SER A 68 9.24 8.61 -1.35
C SER A 68 8.81 10.03 -1.00
N ASP A 69 8.60 10.89 -2.00
CA ASP A 69 8.16 12.28 -1.82
C ASP A 69 6.79 12.31 -1.11
N PHE A 70 5.90 11.36 -1.43
CA PHE A 70 4.61 11.23 -0.74
C PHE A 70 4.76 10.84 0.73
N LEU A 71 5.58 9.83 1.05
CA LEU A 71 5.81 9.41 2.44
C LEU A 71 6.43 10.55 3.27
N GLU A 72 7.40 11.27 2.71
CA GLU A 72 8.02 12.43 3.37
C GLU A 72 6.98 13.53 3.67
N ASN A 73 6.07 13.80 2.73
CA ASN A 73 4.98 14.78 2.93
C ASN A 73 3.96 14.34 3.98
N GLU A 74 3.74 13.03 4.16
CA GLU A 74 2.88 12.48 5.22
C GLU A 74 3.63 12.35 6.57
N GLY A 75 4.95 12.55 6.59
CA GLY A 75 5.80 12.40 7.77
C GLY A 75 6.06 10.94 8.16
N ILE A 76 6.10 10.02 7.18
CA ILE A 76 6.29 8.57 7.32
C ILE A 76 7.72 8.17 6.96
#